data_AF-A0A2Z3I8I6-F1
#
_entry.id   AF-A0A2Z3I8I6-F1
#
_cell.length_a   1.000
_cell.length_b   1.000
_cell.length_c   1.000
_cell.angle_alpha   90.00
_cell.angle_beta   90.00
_cell.angle_gamma   90.00
#
_symmetry.space_group_name_H-M   'P 1'
#
loop_
_entity.id
_entity.type
_entity.pdbx_description
1 polymer ?
#
loop_
_entity_poly.entity_id
_entity_poly.type
_entity_poly.pdbx_seq_one_letter_code
_entity_poly.pdbx_strand_id
1 'polypeptide(L)'
;MKQYKALFKKYQFISFSFVGGFVLAGLFIYIGSSHFIFVELYELTNTQYAWLFALNSLSIMLSAQLNYILLAKHPSMFWIPKILWISVSAALLLILASYFKAPVWLLVIPIIIFMGTIGILLPNITACAMSIDARQAGSASALMGTLQFAIAASLSGLTAWLQNGTVYPTAVMLCLCASTGIAITYLFTKRLQYKI
;
A
#
# COMPACT_ATOMS: atom_id res chain seq x y z
N MET A 1 -8.57 -19.48 -20.56
CA MET A 1 -8.12 -20.22 -19.35
C MET A 1 -6.66 -20.70 -19.37
N LYS A 2 -6.12 -21.28 -20.47
CA LYS A 2 -4.70 -21.73 -20.53
C LYS A 2 -3.69 -20.59 -20.25
N GLN A 3 -3.99 -19.40 -20.74
CA GLN A 3 -3.25 -18.15 -20.52
C GLN A 3 -3.17 -17.72 -19.04
N TYR A 4 -4.32 -17.70 -18.34
CA TYR A 4 -4.38 -17.47 -16.88
C TYR A 4 -3.57 -18.50 -16.08
N LYS A 5 -3.67 -19.80 -16.43
CA LYS A 5 -2.88 -20.86 -15.77
C LYS A 5 -1.37 -20.70 -16.01
N ALA A 6 -0.94 -20.15 -17.14
CA ALA A 6 0.46 -19.88 -17.43
C ALA A 6 1.01 -18.69 -16.62
N LEU A 7 0.21 -17.63 -16.45
CA LEU A 7 0.55 -16.49 -15.59
C LEU A 7 0.64 -16.88 -14.10
N PHE A 8 -0.27 -17.73 -13.62
CA PHE A 8 -0.20 -18.30 -12.26
C PHE A 8 1.09 -19.09 -11.99
N LYS A 9 1.72 -19.66 -13.02
CA LYS A 9 3.01 -20.34 -12.89
C LYS A 9 4.20 -19.37 -12.87
N LYS A 10 4.02 -18.10 -13.25
CA LYS A 10 5.07 -17.08 -13.18
C LYS A 10 5.09 -16.48 -11.78
N TYR A 11 5.91 -17.07 -10.92
CA TYR A 11 6.07 -16.63 -9.53
C TYR A 11 6.37 -15.13 -9.38
N GLN A 12 7.11 -14.52 -10.31
CA GLN A 12 7.39 -13.08 -10.31
C GLN A 12 6.11 -12.24 -10.43
N PHE A 13 5.22 -12.60 -11.37
CA PHE A 13 3.98 -11.86 -11.62
C PHE A 13 3.03 -11.95 -10.43
N ILE A 14 2.90 -13.16 -9.86
CA ILE A 14 2.10 -13.39 -8.66
C ILE A 14 2.66 -12.60 -7.47
N SER A 15 3.98 -12.57 -7.30
CA SER A 15 4.62 -11.81 -6.21
C SER A 15 4.30 -10.32 -6.29
N PHE A 16 4.48 -9.69 -7.45
CA PHE A 16 4.11 -8.28 -7.63
C PHE A 16 2.60 -8.05 -7.45
N SER A 17 1.76 -8.98 -7.89
CA SER A 17 0.31 -8.90 -7.68
C SER A 17 -0.05 -8.91 -6.19
N PHE A 18 0.60 -9.76 -5.39
CA PHE A 18 0.42 -9.78 -3.94
C PHE A 18 0.93 -8.50 -3.27
N VAL A 19 2.16 -8.05 -3.57
CA VAL A 19 2.71 -6.80 -3.00
C VAL A 19 1.79 -5.63 -3.33
N GLY A 20 1.36 -5.52 -4.58
CA GLY A 20 0.40 -4.49 -5.01
C GLY A 20 -0.94 -4.60 -4.28
N GLY A 21 -1.39 -5.82 -3.96
CA GLY A 21 -2.60 -6.07 -3.21
C GLY A 21 -2.51 -5.61 -1.76
N PHE A 22 -1.38 -5.82 -1.09
CA PHE A 22 -1.15 -5.31 0.26
C PHE A 22 -1.02 -3.77 0.29
N VAL A 23 -0.38 -3.18 -0.72
CA VAL A 23 -0.31 -1.72 -0.86
C VAL A 23 -1.71 -1.13 -1.08
N LEU A 24 -2.51 -1.75 -1.97
CA LEU A 24 -3.88 -1.35 -2.24
C LEU A 24 -4.78 -1.55 -1.00
N ALA A 25 -4.57 -2.63 -0.24
CA ALA A 25 -5.25 -2.87 1.02
C ALA A 25 -5.02 -1.72 2.01
N GLY A 26 -3.79 -1.22 2.11
CA GLY A 26 -3.48 -0.06 2.96
C GLY A 26 -4.30 1.18 2.62
N LEU A 27 -4.51 1.45 1.32
CA LEU A 27 -5.37 2.54 0.85
C LEU A 27 -6.82 2.34 1.31
N PHE A 28 -7.39 1.15 1.08
CA PHE A 28 -8.79 0.86 1.42
C PHE A 28 -9.04 0.77 2.92
N ILE A 29 -8.06 0.30 3.69
CA ILE A 29 -8.10 0.31 5.16
C ILE A 29 -8.20 1.75 5.67
N TYR A 30 -7.37 2.66 5.12
CA TYR A 30 -7.44 4.07 5.46
C TYR A 30 -8.77 4.69 5.07
N ILE A 31 -9.24 4.49 3.82
CA ILE A 31 -10.53 5.02 3.37
C ILE A 31 -11.68 4.55 4.27
N GLY A 32 -11.68 3.27 4.66
CA GLY A 32 -12.72 2.71 5.53
C GLY A 32 -12.63 3.18 6.98
N SER A 33 -11.44 3.46 7.50
CA SER A 33 -11.24 3.79 8.93
C SER A 33 -11.11 5.29 9.22
N SER A 34 -10.76 6.12 8.23
CA SER A 34 -10.34 7.51 8.46
C SER A 34 -11.45 8.39 9.02
N HIS A 35 -12.69 8.24 8.55
CA HIS A 35 -13.83 9.00 9.08
C HIS A 35 -14.04 8.69 10.57
N PHE A 36 -14.10 7.41 10.92
CA PHE A 36 -14.21 6.95 12.30
C PHE A 36 -13.08 7.52 13.17
N ILE A 37 -11.83 7.43 12.70
CA ILE A 37 -10.67 7.93 13.46
C ILE A 37 -10.77 9.44 13.67
N PHE A 38 -11.00 10.23 12.62
CA PHE A 38 -10.87 11.68 12.73
C PHE A 38 -12.14 12.35 13.30
N VAL A 39 -13.32 11.95 12.86
CA VAL A 39 -14.59 12.60 13.22
C VAL A 39 -15.16 11.99 14.50
N GLU A 40 -15.23 10.66 14.60
CA GLU A 40 -15.88 10.02 15.76
C GLU A 40 -14.95 9.93 16.98
N LEU A 41 -13.67 9.57 16.78
CA LEU A 41 -12.73 9.37 17.88
C LEU A 41 -11.98 10.64 18.31
N TYR A 42 -11.61 11.49 17.34
CA TYR A 42 -10.89 12.76 17.60
C TYR A 42 -11.77 14.00 17.51
N GLU A 43 -13.08 13.83 17.33
CA GLU A 43 -14.09 14.90 17.36
C GLU A 43 -13.80 16.07 16.39
N LEU A 44 -13.13 15.80 15.27
CA LEU A 44 -12.89 16.81 14.24
C LEU A 44 -14.19 17.16 13.52
N THR A 45 -14.33 18.43 13.16
CA THR A 45 -15.43 18.88 12.30
C THR A 45 -15.32 18.25 10.90
N ASN A 46 -16.46 18.09 10.22
CA ASN A 46 -16.50 17.59 8.84
C ASN A 46 -15.60 18.39 7.89
N THR A 47 -15.50 19.72 8.09
CA THR A 47 -14.63 20.59 7.30
C THR A 47 -13.15 20.27 7.53
N GLN A 48 -12.73 20.06 8.78
CA GLN A 48 -11.35 19.67 9.08
C GLN A 48 -11.02 18.29 8.49
N TYR A 49 -11.93 17.33 8.61
CA TYR A 49 -11.78 16.01 7.99
C TYR A 49 -11.64 16.13 6.46
N ALA A 50 -12.46 16.94 5.79
CA ALA A 50 -12.37 17.17 4.36
C ALA A 50 -10.99 17.72 3.94
N TRP A 51 -10.45 18.69 4.70
CA TRP A 51 -9.10 19.21 4.47
C TRP A 51 -8.01 18.15 4.66
N LEU A 52 -8.11 17.32 5.71
CA LEU A 52 -7.17 16.21 5.94
C LEU A 52 -7.22 15.17 4.83
N PHE A 53 -8.42 14.84 4.34
CA PHE A 53 -8.61 13.90 3.26
C PHE A 53 -8.06 14.45 1.92
N ALA A 54 -8.27 15.75 1.66
CA ALA A 54 -7.69 16.44 0.52
C ALA A 54 -6.15 16.46 0.59
N LEU A 55 -5.57 16.73 1.76
CA LEU A 55 -4.12 16.71 1.97
C LEU A 55 -3.52 15.32 1.75
N ASN A 56 -4.21 14.26 2.17
CA ASN A 56 -3.80 12.88 1.89
C ASN A 56 -3.82 12.56 0.39
N SER A 57 -4.89 12.96 -0.30
CA SER A 57 -5.00 12.80 -1.76
C SER A 57 -3.90 13.57 -2.48
N LEU A 58 -3.58 14.79 -2.01
CA LEU A 58 -2.47 15.59 -2.51
C LEU A 58 -1.12 14.89 -2.31
N SER A 59 -0.90 14.26 -1.14
CA SER A 59 0.32 13.48 -0.86
C SER A 59 0.52 12.35 -1.87
N ILE A 60 -0.53 11.58 -2.18
CA ILE A 60 -0.50 10.52 -3.20
C ILE A 60 -0.15 11.12 -4.57
N MET A 61 -0.81 12.22 -4.95
CA MET A 61 -0.60 12.87 -6.23
C MET A 61 0.83 13.41 -6.38
N LEU A 62 1.34 14.14 -5.38
CA LEU A 62 2.71 14.65 -5.37
C LEU A 62 3.74 13.52 -5.41
N SER A 63 3.47 12.43 -4.70
CA SER A 63 4.34 11.26 -4.69
C SER A 63 4.35 10.54 -6.04
N ALA A 64 3.23 10.52 -6.78
CA ALA A 64 3.18 10.02 -8.15
C ALA A 64 4.01 10.90 -9.11
N GLN A 65 4.02 12.22 -8.92
CA GLN A 65 4.88 13.12 -9.69
C GLN A 65 6.36 12.93 -9.33
N LEU A 66 6.67 12.78 -8.03
CA LEU A 66 8.02 12.44 -7.56
C LEU A 66 8.51 11.12 -8.16
N ASN A 67 7.63 10.13 -8.33
CA ASN A 67 7.97 8.86 -8.94
C ASN A 67 8.57 9.02 -10.35
N TYR A 68 8.03 9.91 -11.18
CA TYR A 68 8.58 10.20 -12.50
C TYR A 68 10.04 10.66 -12.43
N ILE A 69 10.35 11.55 -11.47
CA ILE A 69 11.71 12.06 -11.25
C ILE A 69 12.64 10.95 -10.72
N LEU A 70 12.14 10.10 -9.82
CA LEU A 70 12.90 8.97 -9.26
C LEU A 70 13.28 7.94 -10.34
N LEU A 71 12.38 7.70 -11.29
CA LEU A 71 12.60 6.77 -12.40
C LEU A 71 13.63 7.26 -13.42
N ALA A 72 13.87 8.57 -13.53
CA ALA A 72 14.97 9.11 -14.33
C ALA A 72 16.35 8.75 -13.75
N LYS A 73 16.44 8.42 -12.45
CA LYS A 73 17.70 8.08 -11.78
C LYS A 73 17.94 6.57 -11.67
N HIS A 74 16.91 5.80 -11.29
CA HIS A 74 17.02 4.36 -11.07
C HIS A 74 15.72 3.63 -11.44
N PRO A 75 15.78 2.34 -11.84
CA PRO A 75 14.60 1.57 -12.23
C PRO A 75 13.65 1.28 -11.05
N SER A 76 12.39 0.96 -11.35
CA SER A 76 11.33 0.64 -10.37
C SER A 76 11.75 -0.36 -9.29
N MET A 77 12.44 -1.44 -9.67
CA MET A 77 12.90 -2.47 -8.73
C MET A 77 13.86 -1.96 -7.66
N PHE A 78 14.58 -0.87 -7.91
CA PHE A 78 15.46 -0.24 -6.92
C PHE A 78 14.68 0.53 -5.86
N TRP A 79 13.58 1.19 -6.25
CA TRP A 79 12.81 2.05 -5.36
C TRP A 79 11.77 1.28 -4.52
N ILE A 80 11.13 0.25 -5.07
CA ILE A 80 10.09 -0.54 -4.38
C ILE A 80 10.48 -0.93 -2.94
N PRO A 81 11.61 -1.63 -2.67
CA PRO A 81 11.95 -2.04 -1.31
C PRO A 81 12.23 -0.85 -0.38
N LYS A 82 12.80 0.25 -0.90
CA LYS A 82 13.10 1.47 -0.11
C LYS A 82 11.82 2.17 0.31
N ILE A 83 10.87 2.31 -0.60
CA ILE A 83 9.58 2.95 -0.32
C ILE A 83 8.71 2.06 0.58
N LEU A 84 8.82 0.73 0.46
CA LEU A 84 8.18 -0.20 1.41
C LEU A 84 8.74 -0.01 2.84
N TRP A 85 10.05 0.18 3.00
CA TRP A 85 10.62 0.51 4.32
C TRP A 85 10.06 1.81 4.89
N ILE A 86 9.90 2.85 4.06
CA ILE A 86 9.27 4.11 4.49
C ILE A 86 7.81 3.86 4.94
N SER A 87 7.08 3.00 4.22
CA SER A 87 5.70 2.63 4.57
C SER A 87 5.64 1.90 5.91
N VAL A 88 6.56 0.97 6.17
CA VAL A 88 6.68 0.26 7.46
C VAL A 88 7.01 1.24 8.58
N SER A 89 7.99 2.12 8.39
CA SER A 89 8.36 3.14 9.39
C SER A 89 7.19 4.08 9.71
N ALA A 90 6.44 4.51 8.70
CA ALA A 90 5.25 5.34 8.89
C ALA A 90 4.16 4.60 9.68
N ALA A 91 3.92 3.32 9.37
CA ALA A 91 2.95 2.51 10.10
C ALA A 91 3.39 2.24 11.56
N LEU A 92 4.69 2.03 11.82
CA LEU A 92 5.23 1.89 13.17
C LEU A 92 5.09 3.19 13.98
N LEU A 93 5.35 4.34 13.36
CA LEU A 93 5.11 5.65 13.98
C LEU A 93 3.63 5.84 14.31
N LEU A 94 2.73 5.36 13.46
CA LEU A 94 1.29 5.40 13.73
C LEU A 94 0.89 4.50 14.91
N ILE A 95 1.48 3.31 15.03
CA ILE A 95 1.28 2.42 16.19
C ILE A 95 1.76 3.10 17.47
N LEU A 96 2.95 3.70 17.46
CA LEU A 96 3.50 4.42 18.61
C LEU A 96 2.60 5.60 19.00
N ALA A 97 2.20 6.42 18.04
CA ALA A 97 1.29 7.55 18.27
C ALA A 97 -0.06 7.08 18.85
N SER A 98 -0.60 5.96 18.35
CA SER A 98 -1.82 5.34 18.90
C SER A 98 -1.62 4.82 20.32
N TYR A 99 -0.47 4.20 20.63
CA TYR A 99 -0.19 3.63 21.95
C TYR A 99 -0.09 4.72 23.02
N PHE A 100 0.56 5.84 22.71
CA PHE A 100 0.69 6.99 23.61
C PHE A 100 -0.52 7.93 23.62
N LYS A 101 -1.61 7.59 22.93
CA LYS A 101 -2.80 8.45 22.76
C LYS A 101 -2.43 9.87 22.32
N ALA A 102 -1.54 9.94 21.34
CA ALA A 102 -1.00 11.20 20.87
C ALA A 102 -2.10 12.12 20.29
N PRO A 103 -1.91 13.45 20.31
CA PRO A 103 -2.79 14.39 19.63
C PRO A 103 -2.90 14.08 18.14
N VAL A 104 -4.03 14.45 17.53
CA VAL A 104 -4.37 14.12 16.14
C VAL A 104 -3.29 14.48 15.12
N TRP A 105 -2.61 15.61 15.32
CA TRP A 105 -1.54 16.08 14.44
C TRP A 105 -0.36 15.09 14.33
N LEU A 106 -0.06 14.35 15.40
CA LEU A 106 0.97 13.30 15.39
C LEU A 106 0.51 12.01 14.71
N LEU A 107 -0.79 11.80 14.50
CA LEU A 107 -1.31 10.72 13.64
C LEU A 107 -1.33 11.12 12.16
N VAL A 108 -1.63 12.38 11.88
CA VAL A 108 -1.76 12.90 10.51
C VAL A 108 -0.44 12.76 9.74
N ILE A 109 0.69 13.08 10.37
CA ILE A 109 2.02 13.00 9.74
C ILE A 109 2.35 11.58 9.21
N PRO A 110 2.34 10.52 10.04
CA PRO A 110 2.61 9.17 9.56
C PRO A 110 1.58 8.68 8.54
N ILE A 111 0.31 9.08 8.67
CA ILE A 111 -0.73 8.74 7.68
C ILE A 111 -0.41 9.37 6.32
N ILE A 112 -0.08 10.66 6.27
CA ILE A 112 0.29 11.36 5.03
C ILE A 112 1.50 10.71 4.36
N ILE A 113 2.51 10.33 5.16
CA ILE A 113 3.71 9.65 4.66
C ILE A 113 3.32 8.28 4.09
N PHE A 114 2.53 7.48 4.82
CA PHE A 114 2.07 6.18 4.35
C PHE A 114 1.23 6.31 3.07
N MET A 115 0.30 7.26 3.00
CA MET A 115 -0.49 7.47 1.77
C MET A 115 0.40 7.91 0.61
N GLY A 116 1.38 8.78 0.87
CA GLY A 116 2.36 9.19 -0.14
C GLY A 116 3.12 8.01 -0.76
N THR A 117 3.51 7.01 0.04
CA THR A 117 4.23 5.84 -0.49
C THR A 117 3.41 5.06 -1.50
N ILE A 118 2.08 5.03 -1.38
CA ILE A 118 1.17 4.36 -2.32
C ILE A 118 1.29 4.96 -3.73
N GLY A 119 1.42 6.29 -3.82
CA GLY A 119 1.58 7.02 -5.09
C GLY A 119 2.85 6.64 -5.86
N ILE A 120 3.88 6.15 -5.16
CA ILE A 120 5.10 5.61 -5.78
C ILE A 120 4.98 4.10 -5.98
N LEU A 121 4.52 3.35 -4.98
CA LEU A 121 4.54 1.88 -5.00
C LEU A 121 3.64 1.29 -6.07
N LEU A 122 2.37 1.71 -6.13
CA LEU A 122 1.36 1.07 -6.98
C LEU A 122 1.72 1.13 -8.49
N PRO A 123 2.11 2.28 -9.08
CA PRO A 123 2.52 2.32 -10.49
C PRO A 123 3.80 1.51 -10.75
N ASN A 124 4.78 1.53 -9.85
CA ASN A 124 6.02 0.76 -10.01
C ASN A 124 5.80 -0.75 -9.96
N ILE A 125 5.02 -1.22 -8.98
CA ILE A 125 4.67 -2.64 -8.84
C ILE A 125 3.91 -3.11 -10.08
N THR A 126 2.97 -2.29 -10.57
CA THR A 126 2.19 -2.59 -11.78
C THR A 126 3.07 -2.66 -13.02
N ALA A 127 3.98 -1.70 -13.19
CA ALA A 127 4.94 -1.72 -14.30
C ALA A 127 5.84 -2.97 -14.27
N CYS A 128 6.40 -3.32 -13.10
CA CYS A 128 7.20 -4.53 -12.95
C CYS A 128 6.41 -5.81 -13.24
N ALA A 129 5.16 -5.91 -12.77
CA ALA A 129 4.31 -7.06 -13.05
C ALA A 129 4.01 -7.22 -14.55
N MET A 130 3.68 -6.12 -15.23
CA MET A 130 3.36 -6.11 -16.67
C MET A 130 4.57 -6.40 -17.55
N SER A 131 5.79 -6.04 -17.12
CA SER A 131 7.01 -6.33 -17.89
C SER A 131 7.35 -7.83 -18.02
N ILE A 132 6.73 -8.71 -17.22
CA ILE A 132 7.04 -10.15 -17.17
C ILE A 132 6.42 -10.91 -18.36
N ASP A 133 5.31 -10.43 -18.93
CA ASP A 133 4.71 -11.03 -20.12
C ASP A 133 3.87 -10.04 -20.93
N ALA A 134 4.54 -9.25 -21.77
CA ALA A 134 3.89 -8.26 -22.63
C ALA A 134 2.91 -8.88 -23.65
N ARG A 135 3.03 -10.18 -23.99
CA ARG A 135 2.16 -10.83 -24.99
C ARG A 135 0.74 -11.07 -24.49
N GLN A 136 0.51 -10.99 -23.18
CA GLN A 136 -0.79 -11.24 -22.53
C GLN A 136 -1.20 -10.10 -21.60
N ALA A 137 -0.84 -8.86 -21.94
CA ALA A 137 -1.05 -7.69 -21.08
C ALA A 137 -2.49 -7.55 -20.56
N GLY A 138 -3.51 -7.78 -21.40
CA GLY A 138 -4.92 -7.68 -20.98
C GLY A 138 -5.36 -8.77 -19.99
N SER A 139 -4.91 -10.01 -20.14
CA SER A 139 -5.22 -11.07 -19.16
C SER A 139 -4.40 -10.92 -17.87
N ALA A 140 -3.17 -10.42 -18.00
CA ALA A 140 -2.31 -10.15 -16.86
C ALA A 140 -2.86 -8.99 -16.00
N SER A 141 -3.30 -7.88 -16.61
CA SER A 141 -3.87 -6.76 -15.88
C SER A 141 -5.18 -7.13 -15.18
N ALA A 142 -6.05 -7.90 -15.85
CA ALA A 142 -7.29 -8.41 -15.26
C ALA A 142 -7.00 -9.28 -14.03
N LEU A 143 -6.11 -10.29 -14.16
CA LEU A 143 -5.76 -11.17 -13.06
C LEU A 143 -5.09 -10.41 -11.89
N MET A 144 -4.16 -9.51 -12.21
CA MET A 144 -3.48 -8.68 -11.21
C MET A 144 -4.51 -7.84 -10.44
N GLY A 145 -5.39 -7.14 -11.16
CA GLY A 145 -6.46 -6.34 -10.55
C GLY A 145 -7.36 -7.18 -9.65
N THR A 146 -7.82 -8.34 -10.14
CA THR A 146 -8.65 -9.25 -9.32
C THR A 146 -7.96 -9.65 -8.02
N LEU A 147 -6.68 -10.04 -8.09
CA LEU A 147 -5.93 -10.42 -6.89
C LEU A 147 -5.75 -9.24 -5.93
N GLN A 148 -5.39 -8.07 -6.45
CA GLN A 148 -5.18 -6.88 -5.63
C GLN A 148 -6.46 -6.45 -4.91
N PHE A 149 -7.58 -6.36 -5.64
CA PHE A 149 -8.86 -5.98 -5.06
C PHE A 149 -9.40 -7.05 -4.11
N ALA A 150 -9.20 -8.33 -4.38
CA ALA A 150 -9.58 -9.39 -3.45
C ALA A 150 -8.84 -9.25 -2.11
N ILE A 151 -7.51 -9.05 -2.15
CA ILE A 151 -6.71 -8.83 -0.94
C ILE A 151 -7.15 -7.55 -0.22
N ALA A 152 -7.33 -6.46 -0.96
CA ALA A 152 -7.74 -5.18 -0.39
C ALA A 152 -9.12 -5.25 0.27
N ALA A 153 -10.11 -5.87 -0.37
CA ALA A 153 -11.44 -6.07 0.18
C ALA A 153 -11.41 -6.95 1.44
N SER A 154 -10.68 -8.07 1.41
CA SER A 154 -10.57 -8.97 2.57
C SER A 154 -9.90 -8.30 3.76
N LEU A 155 -8.78 -7.59 3.56
CA LEU A 155 -8.05 -6.95 4.66
C LEU A 155 -8.74 -5.69 5.16
N SER A 156 -9.37 -4.91 4.29
CA SER A 156 -10.19 -3.76 4.71
C SER A 156 -11.41 -4.23 5.51
N GLY A 157 -12.14 -5.24 5.03
CA GLY A 157 -13.25 -5.84 5.75
C GLY A 157 -12.83 -6.45 7.10
N LEU A 158 -11.69 -7.14 7.15
CA LEU A 158 -11.13 -7.64 8.40
C LEU A 158 -10.78 -6.51 9.37
N THR A 159 -10.24 -5.39 8.88
CA THR A 159 -9.92 -4.24 9.72
C THR A 159 -11.17 -3.60 10.30
N ALA A 160 -12.24 -3.47 9.50
CA ALA A 160 -13.54 -2.98 9.98
C ALA A 160 -14.15 -3.91 11.04
N TRP A 161 -13.99 -5.23 10.89
CA TRP A 161 -14.45 -6.20 11.90
C TRP A 161 -13.63 -6.17 13.19
N LEU A 162 -12.32 -5.91 13.11
CA LEU A 162 -11.41 -5.78 14.26
C LEU A 162 -11.51 -4.41 14.98
N GLN A 163 -12.34 -3.51 14.47
CA GLN A 163 -12.43 -2.15 14.97
C GLN A 163 -13.02 -2.14 16.39
N ASN A 164 -12.26 -1.60 17.34
CA ASN A 164 -12.54 -1.70 18.77
C ASN A 164 -12.69 -0.33 19.46
N GLY A 165 -13.03 0.71 18.69
CA GLY A 165 -13.12 2.06 19.22
C GLY A 165 -11.79 2.85 19.26
N THR A 166 -10.70 2.30 18.72
CA THR A 166 -9.36 2.92 18.78
C THR A 166 -8.68 2.98 17.41
N VAL A 167 -7.59 3.75 17.30
CA VAL A 167 -6.74 3.81 16.09
C VAL A 167 -5.86 2.56 15.92
N TYR A 168 -5.70 1.78 16.99
CA TYR A 168 -4.71 0.71 17.07
C TYR A 168 -4.93 -0.41 16.02
N PRO A 169 -6.15 -0.95 15.80
CA PRO A 169 -6.39 -1.97 14.78
C PRO A 169 -5.99 -1.51 13.38
N THR A 170 -6.35 -0.28 13.01
CA THR A 170 -5.98 0.31 11.71
C THR A 170 -4.45 0.42 11.59
N ALA A 171 -3.77 0.94 12.61
CA ALA A 171 -2.32 1.09 12.60
C ALA A 171 -1.58 -0.25 12.46
N VAL A 172 -2.03 -1.27 13.20
CA VAL A 172 -1.50 -2.63 13.10
C VAL A 172 -1.73 -3.23 11.73
N MET A 173 -2.92 -3.09 11.16
CA MET A 173 -3.25 -3.62 9.84
C MET A 173 -2.44 -2.96 8.72
N LEU A 174 -2.22 -1.64 8.79
CA LEU A 174 -1.32 -0.93 7.86
C LEU A 174 0.13 -1.44 7.99
N CYS A 175 0.60 -1.66 9.22
CA CYS A 175 1.93 -2.21 9.46
C CYS A 175 2.08 -3.65 8.94
N LEU A 176 1.06 -4.50 9.13
CA LEU A 176 1.03 -5.86 8.60
C LEU A 176 1.06 -5.86 7.07
N CYS A 177 0.28 -5.00 6.42
CA CYS A 177 0.29 -4.87 4.96
C CYS A 177 1.67 -4.48 4.43
N ALA A 178 2.28 -3.42 5.00
CA ALA A 178 3.59 -2.94 4.58
C ALA A 178 4.69 -3.99 4.85
N SER A 179 4.67 -4.63 6.01
CA SER A 179 5.64 -5.66 6.41
C SER A 179 5.50 -6.94 5.57
N THR A 180 4.29 -7.31 5.18
CA THR A 180 4.08 -8.47 4.30
C THR A 180 4.54 -8.14 2.88
N GLY A 181 4.24 -6.93 2.39
CA GLY A 181 4.74 -6.45 1.10
C GLY A 181 6.28 -6.43 1.03
N ILE A 182 6.94 -6.03 2.11
CA ILE A 182 8.41 -6.03 2.17
C ILE A 182 8.99 -7.44 2.26
N ALA A 183 8.40 -8.32 3.07
CA ALA A 183 8.82 -9.71 3.19
C ALA A 183 8.72 -10.44 1.85
N ILE A 184 7.60 -10.29 1.14
CA ILE A 184 7.40 -10.83 -0.21
C ILE A 184 8.49 -10.26 -1.13
N THR A 185 8.65 -8.94 -1.18
CA THR A 185 9.66 -8.31 -2.04
C THR A 185 11.05 -8.91 -1.80
N TYR A 186 11.53 -9.03 -0.55
CA TYR A 186 12.85 -9.60 -0.27
C TYR A 186 12.99 -11.08 -0.57
N LEU A 187 11.97 -11.89 -0.24
CA LEU A 187 11.98 -13.33 -0.53
C LEU A 187 12.09 -13.60 -2.04
N PHE A 188 11.47 -12.76 -2.85
CA PHE A 188 11.47 -12.90 -4.31
C PHE A 188 12.64 -12.19 -5.00
N THR A 189 13.10 -11.03 -4.52
CA THR A 189 14.32 -10.38 -5.02
C THR A 189 15.57 -11.23 -4.79
N LYS A 190 15.68 -11.93 -3.64
CA LYS A 190 16.78 -12.89 -3.41
C LYS A 190 16.76 -14.07 -4.41
N ARG A 191 15.57 -14.55 -4.80
CA ARG A 191 15.45 -15.62 -5.81
C ARG A 191 15.76 -15.15 -7.23
N LEU A 192 15.64 -13.86 -7.52
CA LEU A 192 15.99 -13.24 -8.80
C LEU A 192 17.51 -13.09 -8.98
N GLN A 193 18.24 -12.72 -7.94
CA GLN A 193 19.71 -12.61 -7.99
C GLN A 193 20.43 -13.96 -8.12
N TYR A 194 19.79 -15.08 -7.77
CA TYR A 194 20.34 -16.43 -7.93
C TYR A 194 20.15 -17.03 -9.34
N LYS A 195 19.59 -16.28 -10.29
CA LYS A 195 19.31 -16.74 -11.66
C LYS A 195 19.82 -15.81 -12.77
N ILE A 196 20.71 -14.88 -12.43
CA ILE A 196 21.52 -14.09 -13.37
C ILE A 196 22.96 -14.53 -13.15
#